data_AF-A0A7S7Z4I7-F1
#
_entry.id   AF-A0A7S7Z4I7-F1
#
_cell.length_a   1.000
_cell.length_b   1.000
_cell.length_c   1.000
_cell.angle_alpha   90.00
_cell.angle_beta   90.00
_cell.angle_gamma   90.00
#
_symmetry.space_group_name_H-M   'P 1'
#
loop_
_entity.id
_entity.type
_entity.pdbx_description
1 polymer ?
#
loop_
_entity_poly.entity_id
_entity_poly.type
_entity_poly.pdbx_seq_one_letter_code
_entity_poly.pdbx_strand_id
1 'polypeptide(L)'
;MTGIVLDAQQIQNAPAPVRLWLEQQISAALGPKPAAGASSPRLAACTEAQAANLLNRIRQAPSAVEVFFGLAHPEISFGEPPVVTFRLLDLQRRASLENVTKLLECFDLINRAFAEICGDPAARLCDFDAAGHCAILPATQGSITALWKAIIAAERPGVLPIAAAE
;
A
#
# COMPACT_ATOMS: atom_id res chain seq x y z
N MET A 1 -23.02 16.02 -30.56
CA MET A 1 -22.24 14.83 -30.16
C MET A 1 -21.51 14.33 -31.40
N THR A 2 -20.20 14.45 -31.40
CA THR A 2 -19.35 14.00 -32.51
C THR A 2 -18.73 12.67 -32.10
N GLY A 3 -19.20 11.56 -32.67
CA GLY A 3 -18.63 10.24 -32.47
C GLY A 3 -17.69 9.90 -33.61
N ILE A 4 -16.50 9.41 -33.30
CA ILE A 4 -15.54 8.90 -34.29
C ILE A 4 -15.51 7.38 -34.09
N VAL A 5 -15.73 6.63 -35.17
CA VAL A 5 -15.58 5.18 -35.18
C VAL A 5 -14.21 4.87 -35.77
N LEU A 6 -13.37 4.17 -35.00
CA LEU A 6 -12.03 3.75 -35.39
C LEU A 6 -11.99 2.23 -35.39
N ASP A 7 -11.40 1.62 -36.44
CA ASP A 7 -11.13 0.19 -36.47
C ASP A 7 -9.75 -0.14 -35.86
N ALA A 8 -9.51 -1.43 -35.59
CA ALA A 8 -8.26 -1.90 -34.99
C ALA A 8 -7.02 -1.60 -35.85
N GLN A 9 -7.17 -1.51 -37.17
CA GLN A 9 -6.07 -1.24 -38.09
C GLN A 9 -5.72 0.25 -38.11
N GLN A 10 -6.71 1.13 -37.97
CA GLN A 10 -6.54 2.57 -37.85
C GLN A 10 -5.87 2.95 -36.52
N ILE A 11 -6.18 2.22 -35.43
CA ILE A 11 -5.53 2.41 -34.14
C ILE A 11 -4.04 2.01 -34.21
N GLN A 12 -3.74 0.88 -34.86
CA GLN A 12 -2.35 0.38 -34.97
C GLN A 12 -1.47 1.26 -35.86
N ASN A 13 -2.04 1.84 -36.92
CA ASN A 13 -1.32 2.72 -37.84
C ASN A 13 -1.34 4.21 -37.43
N ALA A 14 -1.95 4.55 -36.29
CA ALA A 14 -1.98 5.92 -35.80
C ALA A 14 -0.57 6.42 -35.42
N PRO A 15 -0.26 7.70 -35.60
CA PRO A 15 0.97 8.29 -35.08
C PRO A 15 1.12 8.01 -33.57
N ALA A 16 2.34 7.71 -33.12
CA ALA A 16 2.62 7.40 -31.72
C ALA A 16 1.95 8.32 -30.68
N PRO A 17 1.95 9.66 -30.82
CA PRO A 17 1.25 10.54 -29.87
C PRO A 17 -0.27 10.34 -29.86
N VAL A 18 -0.88 10.02 -31.01
CA VAL A 18 -2.33 9.78 -31.13
C VAL A 18 -2.71 8.44 -30.50
N ARG A 19 -1.88 7.41 -30.70
CA ARG A 19 -2.08 6.10 -30.07
C ARG A 19 -1.97 6.18 -28.54
N LEU A 20 -0.96 6.89 -28.04
CA LEU A 20 -0.76 7.09 -26.61
C LEU A 20 -1.91 7.89 -25.97
N TRP A 21 -2.43 8.89 -26.70
CA TRP A 21 -3.63 9.62 -26.30
C TRP A 21 -4.88 8.74 -26.29
N LEU A 22 -5.09 7.89 -27.31
CA LEU A 22 -6.20 6.93 -27.36
C LEU A 22 -6.14 5.92 -26.20
N GLU A 23 -4.97 5.36 -25.91
CA GLU A 23 -4.75 4.44 -24.79
C GLU A 23 -5.11 5.12 -23.45
N GLN A 24 -4.73 6.38 -23.26
CA GLN A 24 -5.12 7.17 -22.07
C GLN A 24 -6.63 7.42 -22.00
N GLN A 25 -7.28 7.79 -23.10
CA GLN A 25 -8.72 8.05 -23.13
C GLN A 25 -9.53 6.77 -22.88
N ILE A 26 -9.13 5.65 -23.46
CA ILE A 26 -9.77 4.35 -23.25
C ILE A 26 -9.56 3.90 -21.79
N SER A 27 -8.36 4.07 -21.26
CA SER A 27 -8.08 3.76 -19.84
C SER A 27 -8.89 4.64 -18.88
N ALA A 28 -9.08 5.92 -19.21
CA ALA A 28 -9.93 6.82 -18.44
C ALA A 28 -11.42 6.47 -18.55
N ALA A 29 -11.87 5.98 -19.70
CA ALA A 29 -13.27 5.60 -19.95
C ALA A 29 -13.63 4.20 -19.39
N LEU A 30 -12.67 3.27 -19.39
CA LEU A 30 -12.82 1.89 -18.89
C LEU A 30 -12.33 1.71 -17.45
N GLY A 31 -11.59 2.68 -16.91
CA GLY A 31 -11.18 2.70 -15.51
C GLY A 31 -12.40 2.65 -14.58
N PRO A 32 -12.25 2.12 -13.36
CA PRO A 32 -13.36 2.05 -12.41
C PRO A 32 -13.92 3.46 -12.20
N LYS A 33 -15.19 3.64 -12.55
CA LYS A 33 -15.93 4.88 -12.28
C LYS A 33 -15.80 5.17 -10.79
N PRO A 34 -15.21 6.31 -10.37
CA PRO A 34 -15.17 6.65 -8.96
C PRO A 34 -16.62 6.75 -8.50
N ALA A 35 -16.99 5.91 -7.54
CA ALA A 35 -18.28 6.02 -6.87
C ALA A 35 -18.30 7.37 -6.17
N ALA A 36 -19.07 8.32 -6.72
CA ALA A 36 -19.35 9.57 -6.06
C ALA A 36 -20.04 9.25 -4.73
N GLY A 37 -19.38 9.55 -3.61
CA GLY A 37 -20.06 9.72 -2.31
C GLY A 37 -19.74 8.76 -1.18
N ALA A 38 -18.71 7.89 -1.26
CA ALA A 38 -18.15 7.34 -0.03
C ALA A 38 -17.08 8.33 0.47
N SER A 39 -17.35 9.00 1.60
CA SER A 39 -16.32 9.72 2.33
C SER A 39 -15.25 8.70 2.73
N SER A 40 -14.24 8.50 1.89
CA SER A 40 -13.10 7.65 2.19
C SER A 40 -12.51 8.12 3.53
N PRO A 41 -12.41 7.24 4.53
CA PRO A 41 -11.56 7.45 5.69
C PRO A 41 -10.27 8.12 5.24
N ARG A 42 -9.94 9.26 5.89
CA ARG A 42 -8.77 10.05 5.52
C ARG A 42 -7.53 9.24 5.87
N LEU A 43 -7.09 8.42 4.92
CA LEU A 43 -5.78 7.81 4.98
C LEU A 43 -4.77 8.92 5.19
N ALA A 44 -4.02 8.84 6.28
CA ALA A 44 -3.00 9.81 6.61
C ALA A 44 -1.62 9.21 6.33
N ALA A 45 -0.74 10.02 5.75
CA ALA A 45 0.60 9.58 5.40
C ALA A 45 1.38 9.30 6.69
N CYS A 46 2.00 8.13 6.77
CA CYS A 46 2.89 7.76 7.86
C CYS A 46 4.33 8.14 7.49
N THR A 47 4.99 8.89 8.36
CA THR A 47 6.43 9.16 8.28
C THR A 47 7.25 8.02 8.89
N GLU A 48 8.54 7.92 8.58
CA GLU A 48 9.43 6.89 9.17
C GLU A 48 9.46 6.96 10.71
N ALA A 49 9.46 8.16 11.29
CA ALA A 49 9.42 8.34 12.75
C ALA A 49 8.11 7.82 13.36
N GLN A 50 6.98 8.07 12.68
CA GLN A 50 5.68 7.54 13.10
C GLN A 50 5.62 6.01 12.94
N ALA A 51 6.19 5.46 11.86
CA ALA A 51 6.27 4.02 11.65
C ALA A 51 7.08 3.33 12.75
N ALA A 52 8.22 3.90 13.16
CA ALA A 52 9.03 3.39 14.25
C ALA A 52 8.32 3.48 15.61
N ASN A 53 7.62 4.59 15.88
CA ASN A 53 6.80 4.74 17.09
C ASN A 53 5.66 3.72 17.12
N LEU A 54 4.97 3.54 15.99
CA LEU A 54 3.91 2.57 15.83
C LEU A 54 4.40 1.15 16.09
N LEU A 55 5.54 0.75 15.49
CA LEU A 55 6.17 -0.54 15.76
C LEU A 55 6.43 -0.75 17.26
N ASN A 56 6.97 0.26 17.96
CA ASN A 56 7.22 0.19 19.40
C ASN A 56 5.94 -0.01 20.22
N ARG A 57 4.80 0.56 19.80
CA ARG A 57 3.51 0.39 20.48
C ARG A 57 2.91 -0.99 20.25
N ILE A 58 3.01 -1.51 19.02
CA ILE A 58 2.39 -2.80 18.66
C ILE A 58 3.28 -4.01 18.96
N ARG A 59 4.53 -3.81 19.41
CA ARG A 59 5.51 -4.88 19.65
C ARG A 59 5.05 -6.01 20.59
N GLN A 60 4.08 -5.74 21.48
CA GLN A 60 3.52 -6.73 22.40
C GLN A 60 2.48 -7.66 21.72
N ALA A 61 2.09 -7.34 20.48
CA ALA A 61 1.16 -8.11 19.66
C ALA A 61 1.89 -8.60 18.40
N PRO A 62 2.53 -9.79 18.44
CA PRO A 62 3.38 -10.27 17.34
C PRO A 62 2.62 -10.39 16.02
N SER A 63 1.35 -10.81 16.05
CA SER A 63 0.49 -10.84 14.86
C SER A 63 0.29 -9.46 14.22
N ALA A 64 0.21 -8.39 15.01
CA ALA A 64 0.10 -7.03 14.48
C ALA A 64 1.42 -6.55 13.87
N VAL A 65 2.56 -6.98 14.42
CA VAL A 65 3.89 -6.70 13.85
C VAL A 65 4.04 -7.37 12.47
N GLU A 66 3.65 -8.64 12.34
CA GLU A 66 3.65 -9.36 11.06
C GLU A 66 2.75 -8.70 10.02
N VAL A 67 1.55 -8.29 10.41
CA VAL A 67 0.64 -7.56 9.52
C VAL A 67 1.23 -6.21 9.11
N PHE A 68 1.81 -5.48 10.05
CA PHE A 68 2.44 -4.19 9.79
C PHE A 68 3.60 -4.29 8.80
N PHE A 69 4.50 -5.26 8.97
CA PHE A 69 5.57 -5.50 7.99
C PHE A 69 5.08 -6.18 6.71
N GLY A 70 3.93 -6.85 6.75
CA GLY A 70 3.24 -7.32 5.55
C GLY A 70 2.93 -6.20 4.56
N LEU A 71 2.74 -4.97 5.04
CA LEU A 71 2.56 -3.76 4.22
C LEU A 71 3.85 -3.23 3.60
N ALA A 72 5.03 -3.67 4.04
CA ALA A 72 6.32 -3.28 3.46
C ALA A 72 6.57 -3.94 2.09
N HIS A 73 5.80 -4.97 1.74
CA HIS A 73 5.97 -5.65 0.47
C HIS A 73 5.57 -4.72 -0.68
N PRO A 74 6.39 -4.60 -1.74
CA PRO A 74 6.06 -3.76 -2.89
C PRO A 74 4.79 -4.29 -3.58
N GLU A 75 3.86 -3.38 -3.83
CA GLU A 75 2.61 -3.63 -4.55
C GLU A 75 2.41 -2.46 -5.51
N ILE A 76 1.63 -2.67 -6.56
CA ILE A 76 1.41 -1.64 -7.58
C ILE A 76 0.41 -0.62 -7.03
N SER A 77 0.75 0.66 -7.12
CA SER A 77 -0.16 1.75 -6.75
C SER A 77 -1.11 2.08 -7.91
N PHE A 78 -2.40 2.29 -7.62
CA PHE A 78 -3.41 2.66 -8.60
C PHE A 78 -4.37 3.72 -8.03
N GLY A 79 -5.05 4.47 -8.90
CA GLY A 79 -6.07 5.47 -8.54
C GLY A 79 -5.58 6.92 -8.42
N GLU A 80 -6.50 7.85 -8.18
CA GLU A 80 -6.24 9.27 -7.91
C GLU A 80 -7.09 9.72 -6.70
N PRO A 81 -6.48 10.02 -5.52
CA PRO A 81 -5.05 9.95 -5.23
C PRO A 81 -4.51 8.50 -5.26
N PRO A 82 -3.22 8.30 -5.58
CA PRO A 82 -2.65 6.97 -5.68
C PRO A 82 -2.66 6.27 -4.33
N VAL A 83 -3.20 5.06 -4.30
CA VAL A 83 -3.16 4.16 -3.13
C VAL A 83 -2.48 2.86 -3.51
N VAL A 84 -1.82 2.26 -2.53
CA VAL A 84 -1.29 0.89 -2.62
C VAL A 84 -2.36 -0.02 -2.06
N THR A 85 -2.76 -1.01 -2.85
CA THR A 85 -3.87 -1.91 -2.51
C THR A 85 -3.37 -3.33 -2.31
N PHE A 86 -3.72 -3.93 -1.18
CA PHE A 86 -3.39 -5.31 -0.82
C PHE A 86 -4.66 -6.14 -0.72
N ARG A 87 -4.65 -7.38 -1.19
CA ARG A 87 -5.75 -8.31 -0.88
C ARG A 87 -5.65 -8.76 0.57
N LEU A 88 -6.75 -8.70 1.31
CA LEU A 88 -6.77 -9.14 2.71
C LEU A 88 -6.37 -10.60 2.86
N LEU A 89 -6.76 -11.47 1.92
CA LEU A 89 -6.37 -12.89 1.93
C LEU A 89 -4.85 -13.10 1.77
N ASP A 90 -4.19 -12.27 0.97
CA ASP A 90 -2.74 -12.37 0.76
C ASP A 90 -1.99 -11.86 1.99
N LEU A 91 -2.48 -10.78 2.60
CA LEU A 91 -1.95 -10.28 3.88
C LEU A 91 -2.16 -11.29 5.02
N GLN A 92 -3.33 -11.92 5.11
CA GLN A 92 -3.62 -12.97 6.09
C GLN A 92 -2.63 -14.13 5.93
N ARG A 93 -2.44 -14.59 4.69
CA ARG A 93 -1.52 -15.70 4.38
C ARG A 93 -0.08 -15.33 4.72
N ARG A 94 0.35 -14.11 4.38
CA ARG A 94 1.70 -13.61 4.66
C ARG A 94 1.97 -13.51 6.16
N ALA A 95 1.02 -12.99 6.92
CA ALA A 95 1.09 -12.91 8.38
C ALA A 95 0.77 -14.25 9.10
N SER A 96 0.57 -15.33 8.33
CA SER A 96 0.24 -16.67 8.85
C SER A 96 -0.93 -16.69 9.84
N LEU A 97 -1.94 -15.86 9.60
CA LEU A 97 -3.11 -15.75 10.47
C LEU A 97 -4.16 -16.80 10.13
N GLU A 98 -4.84 -17.31 11.16
CA GLU A 98 -5.86 -18.36 11.04
C GLU A 98 -7.05 -17.93 10.18
N ASN A 99 -7.49 -16.68 10.30
CA ASN A 99 -8.66 -16.15 9.59
C ASN A 99 -8.58 -14.63 9.39
N VAL A 100 -9.44 -14.12 8.50
CA VAL A 100 -9.55 -12.69 8.18
C VAL A 100 -9.98 -11.87 9.40
N THR A 101 -10.79 -12.42 10.31
CA THR A 101 -11.21 -11.70 11.53
C THR A 101 -10.00 -11.29 12.38
N LYS A 102 -9.03 -12.19 12.57
CA LYS A 102 -7.76 -11.89 13.27
C LYS A 102 -6.93 -10.83 12.55
N LEU A 103 -6.95 -10.82 11.22
CA LEU A 103 -6.30 -9.79 10.42
C LEU A 103 -6.93 -8.42 10.66
N LEU A 104 -8.26 -8.34 10.66
CA LEU A 104 -9.00 -7.11 10.93
C LEU A 104 -8.77 -6.59 12.35
N GLU A 105 -8.75 -7.48 13.35
CA GLU A 105 -8.39 -7.10 14.74
C GLU A 105 -6.98 -6.50 14.83
N CYS A 106 -6.01 -7.06 14.10
CA CYS A 106 -4.65 -6.51 14.03
C CYS A 106 -4.64 -5.13 13.38
N PHE A 107 -5.39 -4.95 12.29
CA PHE A 107 -5.49 -3.65 11.64
C PHE A 107 -6.21 -2.60 12.48
N ASP A 108 -7.24 -2.97 13.23
CA ASP A 108 -7.91 -2.07 14.17
C ASP A 108 -6.94 -1.58 15.25
N LEU A 109 -6.11 -2.48 15.79
CA LEU A 109 -5.07 -2.14 16.74
C LEU A 109 -4.03 -1.17 16.13
N ILE A 110 -3.58 -1.45 14.89
CA ILE A 110 -2.63 -0.60 14.16
C ILE A 110 -3.24 0.79 13.89
N ASN A 111 -4.46 0.86 13.37
CA ASN A 111 -5.14 2.12 13.06
C ASN A 111 -5.39 2.95 14.32
N ARG A 112 -5.77 2.31 15.44
CA ARG A 112 -5.94 2.98 16.72
C ARG A 112 -4.63 3.55 17.25
N ALA A 113 -3.56 2.75 17.25
CA ALA A 113 -2.25 3.21 17.68
C ALA A 113 -1.72 4.35 16.81
N PHE A 114 -1.98 4.31 15.50
CA PHE A 114 -1.62 5.38 14.57
C PHE A 114 -2.42 6.67 14.80
N ALA A 115 -3.74 6.56 15.02
CA ALA A 115 -4.59 7.71 15.36
C ALA A 115 -4.09 8.42 16.64
N GLU A 116 -3.69 7.65 17.66
CA GLU A 116 -3.10 8.18 18.89
C GLU A 116 -1.74 8.88 18.65
N ILE A 117 -0.91 8.36 17.73
CA ILE A 117 0.37 9.00 17.36
C ILE A 117 0.13 10.32 16.61
N CYS A 118 -0.87 10.36 15.73
CA CYS A 118 -1.23 11.55 14.98
C CYS A 118 -1.98 12.60 15.82
N GLY A 119 -2.51 12.22 16.98
CA GLY A 119 -3.39 13.08 17.78
C GLY A 119 -4.73 13.36 17.08
N ASP A 120 -5.11 12.53 16.11
CA ASP A 120 -6.33 12.68 15.31
C ASP A 120 -7.09 11.34 15.29
N PRO A 121 -8.28 11.26 15.94
CA PRO A 121 -9.07 10.03 15.98
C PRO A 121 -9.60 9.59 14.60
N ALA A 122 -9.65 10.50 13.63
CA ALA A 122 -10.07 10.22 12.26
C ALA A 122 -8.90 9.74 11.38
N ALA A 123 -7.65 9.87 11.83
CA ALA A 123 -6.50 9.39 11.08
C ALA A 123 -6.53 7.86 11.00
N ARG A 124 -6.31 7.35 9.78
CA ARG A 124 -6.20 5.93 9.48
C ARG A 124 -4.92 5.68 8.73
N LEU A 125 -4.21 4.63 9.10
CA LEU A 125 -3.02 4.16 8.38
C LEU A 125 -3.44 3.34 7.17
N CYS A 126 -4.50 2.55 7.33
CA CYS A 126 -5.09 1.70 6.30
C CYS A 126 -6.62 1.71 6.37
N ASP A 127 -7.25 1.40 5.25
CA ASP A 127 -8.70 1.33 5.12
C ASP A 127 -9.12 0.16 4.21
N PHE A 128 -10.38 -0.29 4.35
CA PHE A 128 -10.87 -1.50 3.70
C PHE A 128 -12.04 -1.21 2.77
N ASP A 129 -12.08 -1.91 1.63
CA ASP A 129 -13.23 -1.90 0.74
C ASP A 129 -14.09 -3.18 0.90
N ALA A 130 -15.32 -3.12 0.37
CA ALA A 130 -16.22 -4.27 0.35
C ALA A 130 -15.74 -5.42 -0.55
N ALA A 131 -14.74 -5.18 -1.40
CA ALA A 131 -14.15 -6.18 -2.29
C ALA A 131 -13.01 -6.97 -1.61
N GLY A 132 -12.69 -6.67 -0.34
CA GLY A 132 -11.69 -7.39 0.44
C GLY A 132 -10.27 -6.88 0.24
N HIS A 133 -10.12 -5.60 -0.10
CA HIS A 133 -8.83 -4.95 -0.20
C HIS A 133 -8.53 -4.05 0.99
N CYS A 134 -7.25 -3.92 1.31
CA CYS A 134 -6.68 -2.96 2.24
C CYS A 134 -5.89 -1.92 1.44
N ALA A 135 -6.22 -0.64 1.60
CA ALA A 135 -5.55 0.47 0.94
C ALA A 135 -4.69 1.26 1.93
N ILE A 136 -3.48 1.63 1.51
CA ILE A 136 -2.60 2.58 2.22
C ILE A 136 -2.05 3.62 1.25
N LEU A 137 -1.54 4.72 1.78
CA LEU A 137 -0.82 5.70 0.95
C LEU A 137 0.57 5.18 0.56
N PRO A 138 1.08 5.48 -0.66
CA PRO A 138 2.43 5.10 -1.08
C PRO A 138 3.52 5.59 -0.14
N ALA A 139 3.37 6.80 0.44
CA ALA A 139 4.29 7.32 1.44
C ALA A 139 4.35 6.45 2.70
N THR A 140 3.21 5.92 3.15
CA THR A 140 3.13 4.98 4.26
C THR A 140 3.87 3.68 3.94
N GLN A 141 3.65 3.10 2.75
CA GLN A 141 4.39 1.90 2.32
C GLN A 141 5.90 2.14 2.29
N GLY A 142 6.33 3.30 1.79
CA GLY A 142 7.73 3.71 1.74
C GLY A 142 8.36 3.77 3.13
N SER A 143 7.69 4.42 4.08
CA SER A 143 8.15 4.53 5.48
C SER A 143 8.27 3.18 6.18
N ILE A 144 7.30 2.28 6.00
CA ILE A 144 7.34 0.93 6.59
C ILE A 144 8.47 0.11 5.93
N THR A 145 8.64 0.21 4.62
CA THR A 145 9.74 -0.44 3.88
C THR A 145 11.12 0.04 4.36
N ALA A 146 11.28 1.35 4.57
CA ALA A 146 12.53 1.92 5.09
C ALA A 146 12.85 1.38 6.49
N LEU A 147 11.85 1.34 7.37
CA LEU A 147 11.99 0.78 8.71
C LEU A 147 12.38 -0.70 8.70
N TRP A 148 11.70 -1.51 7.88
CA TRP A 148 12.02 -2.93 7.72
C TRP A 148 13.49 -3.13 7.27
N LYS A 149 13.94 -2.38 6.27
CA LYS A 149 15.33 -2.43 5.79
C LYS A 149 16.33 -2.03 6.88
N ALA A 150 16.02 -1.02 7.69
CA ALA A 150 16.87 -0.58 8.79
C ALA A 150 17.02 -1.65 9.88
N ILE A 151 15.94 -2.36 10.20
CA ILE A 151 15.94 -3.46 11.18
C ILE A 151 16.82 -4.62 10.68
N ILE A 152 16.62 -5.08 9.44
CA ILE A 152 17.45 -6.13 8.83
C ILE A 152 18.93 -5.72 8.80
N ALA A 153 19.23 -4.45 8.51
CA ALA A 153 20.60 -3.96 8.49
C ALA A 153 21.23 -3.96 9.88
N ALA A 154 20.48 -3.64 10.93
CA ALA A 154 20.93 -3.69 12.31
C ALA A 154 21.10 -5.12 12.85
N GLU A 155 20.29 -6.08 12.38
CA GLU A 155 20.38 -7.50 12.73
C GLU A 155 21.50 -8.26 12.01
N ARG A 156 22.29 -7.60 11.14
CA ARG A 156 23.50 -8.17 10.54
C ARG A 156 24.76 -7.66 11.26
N PRO A 157 25.12 -8.17 12.45
CA PRO A 157 26.44 -7.91 13.01
C PRO A 157 27.50 -8.68 12.20
N GLY A 158 28.36 -7.94 11.48
CA GLY A 158 29.68 -8.41 11.05
C GLY A 158 29.72 -9.35 9.85
N VAL A 159 29.63 -8.81 8.63
CA VAL A 159 30.46 -9.34 7.53
C VAL A 159 31.82 -8.65 7.69
N LEU A 160 32.73 -9.28 8.45
CA LEU A 160 34.14 -8.90 8.42
C LEU A 160 34.63 -9.05 6.97
N PRO A 161 35.32 -8.05 6.39
CA PRO A 161 36.04 -8.29 5.15
C PRO A 161 37.07 -9.39 5.46
N ILE A 162 37.01 -10.48 4.70
CA ILE A 162 38.09 -11.45 4.66
C ILE A 162 39.30 -10.66 4.17
N ALA A 163 40.13 -10.21 5.11
CA ALA A 163 41.45 -9.70 4.82
C ALA A 163 42.16 -10.84 4.09
N ALA A 164 42.53 -10.58 2.83
CA ALA A 164 43.39 -11.45 2.06
C ALA A 164 44.66 -11.69 2.88
N ALA A 165 44.82 -12.93 3.36
CA ALA A 165 46.09 -13.40 3.87
C ALA A 165 47.03 -13.59 2.67
N GLU A 166 48.27 -13.21 2.94
CA GLU A 166 49.46 -13.10 2.08
C GLU A 166 49.68 -14.20 1.03
#